data_AF-A0A0X8D1R3-F1
#
_entry.id   AF-A0A0X8D1R3-F1
#
_cell.length_a   1.000
_cell.length_b   1.000
_cell.length_c   1.000
_cell.angle_alpha   90.00
_cell.angle_beta   90.00
_cell.angle_gamma   90.00
#
_symmetry.space_group_name_H-M   'P 1'
#
loop_
_entity.id
_entity.type
_entity.pdbx_description
1 polymer ?
#
loop_
_entity_poly.entity_id
_entity_poly.type
_entity_poly.pdbx_seq_one_letter_code
_entity_poly.pdbx_strand_id
1 'polypeptide(L)'
;MEEKQRQYVLLGLALLFLMLAVFYYLYVMPVLNQKREAEIQLQQKKAELELATKQKKEADTRPPQEKLRQIAELFPVKSYDEQLVKEFGKLQSISKIAIEDASFEENKEINAADLAKEIVSEEVEEKTADIPKEQAPKVTRAELEKYLPRSSIRNMKIKLSIKGEYKDVYRFVTEIQQMSRYLRVDKLMFKQKQEDDFKIPKEKGIEANLELTGYYAPQYASLLDKLPSVHTDPPSGKWDPTQYPVIEKEDVQPHS
;
A
#
# COMPACT_ATOMS: atom_id res chain seq x y z
N MET A 1 40.56 -62.09 62.46
CA MET A 1 39.81 -60.84 62.74
C MET A 1 38.64 -61.23 63.60
N GLU A 2 38.55 -60.69 64.81
CA GLU A 2 37.43 -60.98 65.72
C GLU A 2 36.10 -60.71 65.02
N GLU A 3 35.07 -61.53 65.25
CA GLU A 3 33.79 -61.46 64.52
C GLU A 3 33.17 -60.05 64.52
N LYS A 4 33.42 -59.30 65.59
CA LYS A 4 33.02 -57.90 65.77
C LYS A 4 33.68 -56.96 64.75
N GLN A 5 34.95 -57.18 64.39
CA GLN A 5 35.66 -56.36 63.40
C GLN A 5 35.10 -56.57 61.99
N ARG A 6 34.71 -57.80 61.63
CA ARG A 6 34.05 -58.07 60.33
C ARG A 6 32.68 -57.39 60.23
N GLN A 7 31.93 -57.35 61.33
CA GLN A 7 30.64 -56.65 61.39
C GLN A 7 30.79 -55.13 61.25
N TYR A 8 31.78 -54.50 61.90
CA TYR A 8 32.03 -53.06 61.71
C TYR A 8 32.51 -52.69 60.31
N VAL A 9 33.33 -53.54 59.67
CA VAL A 9 33.75 -53.33 58.28
C VAL A 9 32.58 -53.45 57.30
N LEU A 10 31.70 -54.44 57.50
CA LEU A 10 30.47 -54.57 56.71
C LEU A 10 29.50 -53.40 56.94
N LEU A 11 29.37 -52.93 58.18
CA LEU A 11 28.54 -51.77 58.52
C LEU A 11 29.08 -50.48 57.88
N GLY A 12 30.40 -50.27 57.91
CA GLY A 12 31.04 -49.12 57.27
C GLY A 12 30.88 -49.12 55.75
N LEU A 13 31.00 -50.30 55.11
CA LEU A 13 30.77 -50.45 53.67
C LEU A 13 29.30 -50.21 53.28
N ALA A 14 28.36 -50.72 54.08
CA ALA A 14 26.93 -50.49 53.86
C ALA A 14 26.57 -49.00 54.01
N LEU A 15 27.16 -48.33 55.00
CA LEU A 15 26.97 -46.90 55.23
C LEU A 15 27.58 -46.04 54.10
N LEU A 16 28.74 -46.46 53.56
CA LEU A 16 29.35 -45.83 52.38
C LEU A 16 28.46 -45.96 51.14
N PHE A 17 27.87 -47.15 50.90
CA PHE A 17 26.98 -47.36 49.77
C PHE A 17 25.68 -46.55 49.89
N LEU A 18 25.15 -46.43 51.11
CA LEU A 18 24.00 -45.60 51.41
C LEU A 18 24.30 -44.10 51.19
N MET A 19 25.47 -43.65 51.62
CA MET A 19 25.92 -42.26 51.42
C MET A 19 26.09 -41.94 49.92
N LEU A 20 26.62 -42.89 49.13
CA LEU A 20 26.73 -42.76 47.67
C LEU A 20 25.36 -42.69 46.98
N ALA A 21 24.40 -43.52 47.41
CA ALA A 21 23.04 -43.53 46.88
C ALA A 21 22.31 -42.20 47.16
N VAL A 22 22.47 -41.66 48.38
CA VAL A 22 21.93 -40.34 48.75
C VAL A 22 22.57 -39.24 47.91
N PHE A 23 23.89 -39.26 47.70
CA PHE A 23 24.59 -38.30 46.86
C PHE A 23 24.13 -38.36 45.40
N TYR A 24 23.99 -39.57 44.84
CA TYR A 24 23.48 -39.78 43.49
C TYR A 24 22.06 -39.22 43.34
N TYR A 25 21.17 -39.51 44.30
CA TYR A 25 19.79 -39.05 44.27
C TYR A 25 19.68 -37.52 44.40
N LEU A 26 20.45 -36.91 45.31
CA LEU A 26 20.38 -35.47 45.55
C LEU A 26 21.12 -34.62 44.51
N TYR A 27 22.18 -35.12 43.86
CA TYR A 27 23.01 -34.30 42.98
C TYR A 27 22.84 -34.64 41.50
N VAL A 28 22.71 -35.92 41.14
CA VAL A 28 22.67 -36.35 39.72
C VAL A 28 21.25 -36.26 39.16
N MET A 29 20.26 -36.67 39.96
CA MET A 29 18.84 -36.68 39.56
C MET A 29 18.27 -35.29 39.24
N PRO A 30 18.45 -34.22 40.05
CA PRO A 30 17.91 -32.91 39.70
C PRO A 30 18.56 -32.30 38.46
N VAL A 31 19.85 -32.56 38.23
CA VAL A 31 20.58 -32.05 37.06
C VAL A 31 20.06 -32.69 35.76
N LEU A 32 19.71 -33.98 35.80
CA LEU A 32 19.09 -34.67 34.67
C LEU A 32 17.66 -34.15 34.41
N ASN A 33 16.89 -33.87 35.46
CA ASN A 33 15.53 -33.34 35.32
C ASN A 33 15.51 -31.94 34.74
N GLN A 34 16.41 -31.05 35.18
CA GLN A 34 16.52 -29.69 34.63
C GLN A 34 16.84 -29.67 33.14
N LYS A 35 17.73 -30.57 32.68
CA LYS A 35 18.03 -30.70 31.24
C LYS A 35 16.80 -31.15 30.46
N ARG A 36 16.07 -32.14 30.98
CA ARG A 36 14.85 -32.65 30.35
C ARG A 36 13.76 -31.59 30.30
N GLU A 37 13.56 -30.84 31.38
CA GLU A 37 12.62 -29.73 31.44
C GLU A 37 13.00 -28.61 30.45
N ALA A 38 14.28 -28.25 30.37
CA ALA A 38 14.76 -27.25 29.42
C ALA A 38 14.55 -27.69 27.97
N GLU A 39 14.79 -28.96 27.63
CA GLU A 39 14.50 -29.51 26.30
C GLU A 39 13.00 -29.50 25.98
N ILE A 40 12.16 -29.87 26.96
CA ILE A 40 10.69 -29.84 26.80
C ILE A 40 10.21 -28.41 26.59
N GLN A 41 10.70 -27.44 27.37
CA GLN A 41 10.36 -26.03 27.21
C GLN A 41 10.81 -25.49 25.85
N LEU A 42 12.00 -25.90 25.38
CA LEU A 42 12.51 -25.49 24.08
C LEU A 42 11.67 -26.07 22.94
N GLN A 43 11.24 -27.33 23.04
CA GLN A 43 10.32 -27.94 22.08
C GLN A 43 8.95 -27.27 22.10
N GLN A 44 8.40 -26.96 23.28
CA GLN A 44 7.14 -26.23 23.41
C GLN A 44 7.23 -24.84 22.81
N LYS A 45 8.30 -24.08 23.09
CA LYS A 45 8.53 -22.75 22.51
C LYS A 45 8.72 -22.81 21.00
N LYS A 46 9.39 -23.82 20.48
CA LYS A 46 9.51 -24.06 19.03
C LYS A 46 8.16 -24.39 18.40
N ALA A 47 7.37 -25.26 19.00
CA ALA A 47 6.02 -25.59 18.52
C ALA A 47 5.09 -24.35 18.56
N GLU A 48 5.15 -23.55 19.63
CA GLU A 48 4.44 -22.27 19.76
C GLU A 48 4.85 -21.29 18.65
N LEU A 49 6.15 -21.17 18.36
CA LEU A 49 6.67 -20.33 17.26
C LEU A 49 6.27 -20.86 15.89
N GLU A 50 6.26 -22.18 15.67
CA GLU A 50 5.81 -22.78 14.41
C GLU A 50 4.31 -22.57 14.20
N LEU A 51 3.50 -22.70 15.25
CA LEU A 51 2.06 -22.41 15.22
C LEU A 51 1.82 -20.92 14.97
N ALA A 52 2.53 -20.02 15.66
CA ALA A 52 2.45 -18.58 15.43
C ALA A 52 2.94 -18.19 14.02
N THR A 53 3.95 -18.89 13.48
CA THR A 53 4.46 -18.67 12.13
C THR A 53 3.49 -19.21 11.07
N LYS A 54 2.85 -20.36 11.31
CA LYS A 54 1.78 -20.90 10.45
C LYS A 54 0.53 -20.02 10.48
N GLN A 55 0.11 -19.57 11.66
CA GLN A 55 -1.00 -18.62 11.82
C GLN A 55 -0.68 -17.27 11.18
N LYS A 56 0.55 -16.75 11.29
CA LYS A 56 0.97 -15.57 10.51
C LYS A 56 0.95 -15.84 9.01
N LYS A 57 1.37 -17.02 8.52
CA LYS A 57 1.28 -17.35 7.09
C LYS A 57 -0.15 -17.48 6.56
N GLU A 58 -1.13 -17.82 7.41
CA GLU A 58 -2.55 -17.89 7.01
C GLU A 58 -3.33 -16.59 7.31
N ALA A 59 -2.89 -15.78 8.28
CA ALA A 59 -3.54 -14.52 8.67
C ALA A 59 -2.90 -13.25 8.05
N ASP A 60 -1.77 -13.37 7.35
CA ASP A 60 -1.00 -12.25 6.77
C ASP A 60 -1.03 -12.26 5.22
N THR A 61 -2.13 -12.77 4.64
CA THR A 61 -2.44 -12.63 3.19
C THR A 61 -3.45 -11.51 2.93
N ARG A 62 -3.90 -10.80 3.97
CA ARG A 62 -4.66 -9.56 3.84
C ARG A 62 -3.71 -8.44 4.23
N PRO A 63 -3.08 -7.76 3.26
CA PRO A 63 -2.31 -6.57 3.58
C PRO A 63 -3.20 -5.60 4.36
N PRO A 64 -2.65 -4.83 5.33
CA PRO A 64 -3.43 -3.94 6.17
C PRO A 64 -4.38 -3.14 5.27
N GLN A 65 -5.70 -3.29 5.45
CA GLN A 65 -6.67 -2.73 4.48
C GLN A 65 -6.44 -1.25 4.22
N GLU A 66 -5.96 -0.54 5.22
CA GLU A 66 -5.58 0.87 5.14
C GLU A 66 -4.43 1.14 4.17
N LYS A 67 -3.38 0.30 4.18
CA LYS A 67 -2.27 0.38 3.22
C LYS A 67 -2.69 -0.08 1.82
N LEU A 68 -3.56 -1.09 1.72
CA LEU A 68 -4.15 -1.47 0.44
C LEU A 68 -5.00 -0.37 -0.16
N ARG A 69 -5.77 0.34 0.67
CA ARG A 69 -6.60 1.45 0.23
C ARG A 69 -5.74 2.61 -0.28
N GLN A 70 -4.68 2.96 0.45
CA GLN A 70 -3.70 3.95 0.00
C GLN A 70 -3.02 3.56 -1.32
N ILE A 71 -2.66 2.28 -1.50
CA ILE A 71 -2.05 1.79 -2.75
C ILE A 71 -3.09 1.75 -3.89
N ALA A 72 -4.34 1.37 -3.62
CA ALA A 72 -5.43 1.33 -4.60
C ALA A 72 -5.95 2.73 -4.98
N GLU A 73 -5.83 3.71 -4.09
CA GLU A 73 -6.06 5.12 -4.40
C GLU A 73 -5.01 5.63 -5.40
N LEU A 74 -3.73 5.22 -5.23
CA LEU A 74 -2.65 5.57 -6.16
C LEU A 74 -2.73 4.81 -7.50
N PHE A 75 -3.13 3.54 -7.45
CA PHE A 75 -3.25 2.66 -8.61
C PHE A 75 -4.70 2.15 -8.72
N PRO A 76 -5.57 2.90 -9.44
CA PRO A 76 -6.95 2.51 -9.61
C PRO A 76 -7.07 1.11 -10.21
N VAL A 77 -8.21 0.47 -9.98
CA VAL A 77 -8.47 -0.88 -10.50
C VAL A 77 -8.76 -0.87 -12.00
N LYS A 78 -9.40 0.20 -12.48
CA LYS A 78 -9.74 0.41 -13.89
C LYS A 78 -9.08 1.68 -14.40
N SER A 79 -9.00 1.81 -15.72
CA SER A 79 -8.49 3.01 -16.35
C SER A 79 -9.37 4.25 -16.10
N TYR A 80 -10.69 4.08 -15.93
CA TYR A 80 -11.68 5.16 -15.69
C TYR A 80 -11.51 6.38 -16.62
N ASP A 81 -11.43 6.14 -17.93
CA ASP A 81 -11.12 7.17 -18.94
C ASP A 81 -12.18 8.28 -18.96
N GLU A 82 -13.46 7.92 -18.82
CA GLU A 82 -14.57 8.88 -18.73
C GLU A 82 -14.41 9.86 -17.55
N GLN A 83 -13.93 9.35 -16.41
CA GLN A 83 -13.68 10.17 -15.24
C GLN A 83 -12.48 11.09 -15.46
N LEU A 84 -11.42 10.60 -16.10
CA LEU A 84 -10.27 11.42 -16.47
C LEU A 84 -10.66 12.54 -17.43
N VAL A 85 -11.49 12.27 -18.45
CA VAL A 85 -12.02 13.30 -19.35
C VAL A 85 -12.79 14.36 -18.57
N LYS A 86 -13.63 13.96 -17.61
CA LYS A 86 -14.35 14.89 -16.73
C LYS A 86 -13.40 15.73 -15.86
N GLU A 87 -12.36 15.11 -15.32
CA GLU A 87 -11.34 15.78 -14.51
C GLU A 87 -10.52 16.76 -15.34
N PHE A 88 -10.12 16.39 -16.55
CA PHE A 88 -9.47 17.30 -17.50
C PHE A 88 -10.38 18.47 -17.89
N GLY A 89 -11.68 18.25 -18.06
CA GLY A 89 -12.64 19.34 -18.28
C GLY A 89 -12.73 20.32 -17.10
N LYS A 90 -12.64 19.82 -15.86
CA LYS A 90 -12.55 20.68 -14.66
C LYS A 90 -11.23 21.45 -14.64
N LEU A 91 -10.11 20.78 -14.91
CA LEU A 91 -8.80 21.39 -14.93
C LEU A 91 -8.69 22.46 -16.01
N GLN A 92 -9.25 22.22 -17.20
CA GLN A 92 -9.34 23.20 -18.28
C GLN A 92 -9.97 24.52 -17.80
N SER A 93 -11.05 24.44 -17.02
CA SER A 93 -11.71 25.60 -16.43
C SER A 93 -10.85 26.32 -15.38
N ILE A 94 -10.15 25.56 -14.54
CA ILE A 94 -9.29 26.10 -13.46
C ILE A 94 -8.03 26.76 -14.03
N SER A 95 -7.38 26.11 -14.99
CA SER A 95 -6.12 26.57 -15.57
C SER A 95 -6.29 27.48 -16.78
N LYS A 96 -7.53 27.74 -17.24
CA LYS A 96 -7.84 28.62 -18.38
C LYS A 96 -7.13 28.23 -19.68
N ILE A 97 -6.92 26.94 -19.90
CA ILE A 97 -6.41 26.42 -21.17
C ILE A 97 -7.58 25.94 -22.04
N ALA A 98 -7.30 25.61 -23.30
CA ALA A 98 -8.20 24.84 -24.16
C ALA A 98 -7.54 23.49 -24.48
N ILE A 99 -8.26 22.39 -24.25
CA ILE A 99 -7.84 21.07 -24.72
C ILE A 99 -8.45 20.89 -26.11
N GLU A 100 -7.59 20.74 -27.12
CA GLU A 100 -8.00 20.61 -28.52
C GLU A 100 -8.22 19.15 -28.91
N ASP A 101 -7.33 18.27 -28.43
CA ASP A 101 -7.39 16.84 -28.71
C ASP A 101 -6.97 16.05 -27.47
N ALA A 102 -7.62 14.90 -27.27
CA ALA A 102 -7.30 13.94 -26.23
C ALA A 102 -7.45 12.52 -26.76
N SER A 103 -6.35 11.77 -26.77
CA SER A 103 -6.29 10.38 -27.21
C SER A 103 -5.81 9.47 -26.09
N PHE A 104 -6.45 8.31 -25.96
CA PHE A 104 -6.18 7.32 -24.94
C PHE A 104 -5.75 6.00 -25.60
N GLU A 105 -4.56 5.52 -25.25
CA GLU A 105 -3.97 4.29 -25.77
C GLU A 105 -3.65 3.35 -24.61
N GLU A 106 -4.40 2.25 -24.51
CA GLU A 106 -4.10 1.18 -23.55
C GLU A 106 -2.95 0.30 -24.07
N ASN A 107 -1.89 0.16 -23.28
CA ASN A 107 -0.74 -0.68 -23.63
C ASN A 107 -0.72 -1.95 -22.78
N LYS A 108 -0.07 -3.00 -23.32
CA LYS A 108 -0.04 -4.34 -22.71
C LYS A 108 0.79 -4.37 -21.43
N GLU A 109 0.29 -5.23 -20.54
CA GLU A 109 0.77 -5.60 -19.21
C GLU A 109 2.27 -5.40 -18.99
N ILE A 110 2.60 -4.52 -18.05
CA ILE A 110 3.95 -4.29 -17.55
C ILE A 110 4.11 -5.08 -16.25
N ASN A 111 5.27 -5.73 -16.09
CA ASN A 111 5.62 -6.38 -14.84
C ASN A 111 5.90 -5.31 -13.77
N ALA A 112 5.32 -5.47 -12.56
CA ALA A 112 5.54 -4.56 -11.44
C ALA A 112 7.03 -4.33 -11.09
N ALA A 113 7.90 -5.31 -11.38
CA ALA A 113 9.34 -5.19 -11.17
C ALA A 113 10.03 -4.20 -12.13
N ASP A 114 9.49 -3.97 -13.32
CA ASP A 114 10.06 -3.03 -14.30
C ASP A 114 9.58 -1.59 -14.05
N LEU A 115 8.37 -1.42 -13.50
CA LEU A 115 7.86 -0.13 -13.04
C LEU A 115 8.69 0.44 -11.88
N ALA A 116 9.12 -0.40 -10.95
CA ALA A 116 9.97 0.01 -9.83
C ALA A 116 11.34 0.55 -10.29
N LYS A 117 11.87 0.05 -11.41
CA LYS A 117 13.12 0.54 -12.01
C LYS A 117 12.92 1.88 -12.75
N GLU A 118 11.73 2.11 -13.29
CA GLU A 118 11.44 3.34 -14.06
C GLU A 118 11.00 4.51 -13.17
N ILE A 119 10.45 4.23 -11.98
CA ILE A 119 10.05 5.24 -10.98
C ILE A 119 11.25 5.68 -10.12
N VAL A 120 12.26 4.83 -9.96
CA VAL A 120 13.46 5.10 -9.16
C VAL A 120 14.68 5.17 -10.09
N SER A 121 14.96 6.37 -10.62
CA SER A 121 16.23 6.64 -11.30
C SER A 121 17.40 6.33 -10.37
N GLU A 122 18.33 5.49 -10.82
CA GLU A 122 19.64 5.26 -10.21
C GLU A 122 20.50 6.52 -10.31
N GLU A 123 20.31 7.48 -9.42
CA GLU A 123 21.35 8.49 -9.12
C GLU A 123 20.98 9.29 -7.86
N VAL A 124 21.22 8.70 -6.68
CA VAL A 124 21.66 9.46 -5.50
C VAL A 124 22.56 8.55 -4.67
N GLU A 125 23.82 8.43 -5.09
CA GLU A 125 24.90 8.10 -4.17
C GLU A 125 25.31 9.39 -3.43
N GLU A 126 25.49 9.22 -2.13
CA GLU A 126 25.81 10.18 -1.07
C GLU A 126 26.59 11.45 -1.45
N LYS A 127 26.05 12.62 -1.04
CA LYS A 127 26.81 13.63 -0.29
C LYS A 127 25.90 14.53 0.55
N THR A 128 26.38 14.75 1.76
CA THR A 128 25.75 15.28 2.99
C THR A 128 25.32 16.75 2.93
N ALA A 129 24.17 17.09 3.53
CA ALA A 129 24.01 18.04 4.66
C ALA A 129 22.65 18.79 4.66
N ASP A 130 21.96 18.67 5.81
CA ASP A 130 20.97 19.57 6.44
C ASP A 130 19.82 20.18 5.61
N ILE A 131 18.65 19.51 5.64
CA ILE A 131 17.33 20.16 5.80
C ILE A 131 16.42 19.24 6.65
N PRO A 132 15.62 19.77 7.61
CA PRO A 132 14.83 18.98 8.57
C PRO A 132 13.80 18.06 7.92
N LYS A 133 13.77 16.81 8.39
CA LYS A 133 12.74 15.81 8.07
C LYS A 133 11.45 16.16 8.80
N GLU A 134 10.45 16.65 8.06
CA GLU A 134 9.06 16.42 8.45
C GLU A 134 8.18 16.28 7.19
N GLN A 135 7.56 15.10 7.07
CA GLN A 135 6.38 14.79 6.26
C GLN A 135 6.53 14.72 4.73
N ALA A 136 7.20 13.66 4.27
CA ALA A 136 6.77 12.90 3.10
C ALA A 136 6.90 11.41 3.45
N PRO A 137 5.93 10.53 3.13
CA PRO A 137 6.05 9.12 3.42
C PRO A 137 7.16 8.54 2.53
N LYS A 138 8.33 8.26 3.14
CA LYS A 138 9.38 7.46 2.52
C LYS A 138 8.88 6.03 2.41
N VAL A 139 8.14 5.73 1.35
CA VAL A 139 7.90 4.34 0.96
C VAL A 139 9.20 3.83 0.36
N THR A 140 9.87 2.92 1.07
CA THR A 140 11.17 2.40 0.64
C THR A 140 10.97 1.41 -0.51
N ARG A 141 11.84 1.40 -1.54
CA ARG A 141 11.77 0.49 -2.70
C ARG A 141 11.52 -0.97 -2.32
N ALA A 142 12.17 -1.44 -1.26
CA ALA A 142 12.01 -2.79 -0.72
C ALA A 142 10.62 -3.07 -0.12
N GLU A 143 9.91 -2.05 0.39
CA GLU A 143 8.52 -2.18 0.83
C GLU A 143 7.58 -2.18 -0.38
N LEU A 144 7.82 -1.31 -1.38
CA LEU A 144 7.04 -1.30 -2.61
C LEU A 144 7.13 -2.65 -3.34
N GLU A 145 8.32 -3.24 -3.48
CA GLU A 145 8.53 -4.55 -4.12
C GLU A 145 7.90 -5.73 -3.34
N LYS A 146 7.72 -5.58 -2.02
CA LYS A 146 7.08 -6.61 -1.18
C LYS A 146 5.55 -6.56 -1.24
N TYR A 147 4.98 -5.38 -1.45
CA TYR A 147 3.53 -5.16 -1.46
C TYR A 147 2.95 -5.01 -2.87
N LEU A 148 3.77 -4.69 -3.87
CA LEU A 148 3.39 -4.76 -5.27
C LEU A 148 3.30 -6.25 -5.65
N PRO A 149 2.12 -6.73 -6.06
CA PRO A 149 1.97 -8.09 -6.52
C PRO A 149 2.86 -8.31 -7.75
N ARG A 150 3.37 -9.52 -7.94
CA ARG A 150 4.07 -9.95 -9.18
C ARG A 150 3.15 -9.93 -10.43
N SER A 151 2.02 -9.26 -10.35
CA SER A 151 0.94 -9.27 -11.33
C SER A 151 1.09 -8.13 -12.34
N SER A 152 0.34 -8.28 -13.43
CA SER A 152 0.26 -7.37 -14.56
C SER A 152 -0.35 -6.02 -14.16
N ILE A 153 0.51 -5.03 -13.93
CA ILE A 153 0.09 -3.62 -13.91
C ILE A 153 -0.12 -3.22 -15.37
N ARG A 154 -1.20 -2.51 -15.68
CA ARG A 154 -1.45 -2.00 -17.02
C ARG A 154 -1.19 -0.51 -17.04
N ASN A 155 -0.66 -0.03 -18.15
CA ASN A 155 -0.45 1.38 -18.38
C ASN A 155 -1.36 1.89 -19.50
N MET A 156 -1.79 3.13 -19.34
CA MET A 156 -2.51 3.87 -20.34
C MET A 156 -1.70 5.11 -20.69
N LYS A 157 -1.41 5.28 -21.98
CA LYS A 157 -0.83 6.50 -22.51
C LYS A 157 -1.95 7.45 -22.90
N ILE A 158 -1.79 8.70 -22.51
CA ILE A 158 -2.73 9.79 -22.79
C ILE A 158 -1.95 10.84 -23.56
N LYS A 159 -2.42 11.18 -24.76
CA LYS A 159 -1.86 12.25 -25.58
C LYS A 159 -2.84 13.41 -25.56
N LEU A 160 -2.38 14.57 -25.13
CA LEU A 160 -3.18 15.79 -25.03
C LEU A 160 -2.56 16.87 -25.92
N SER A 161 -3.37 17.51 -26.75
CA SER A 161 -3.04 18.78 -27.42
C SER A 161 -3.75 19.91 -26.68
N ILE A 162 -2.99 20.86 -26.15
CA ILE A 162 -3.52 21.97 -25.36
C ILE A 162 -3.03 23.30 -25.92
N LYS A 163 -3.86 24.34 -25.75
CA LYS A 163 -3.57 25.70 -26.17
C LYS A 163 -3.82 26.67 -25.03
N GLY A 164 -2.88 27.58 -24.80
CA GLY A 164 -3.00 28.58 -23.75
C GLY A 164 -1.76 29.44 -23.60
N GLU A 165 -1.75 30.31 -22.59
CA GLU A 165 -0.54 31.04 -22.20
C GLU A 165 0.42 30.10 -21.46
N TYR A 166 1.73 30.41 -21.51
CA TYR A 166 2.74 29.58 -20.83
C TYR A 166 2.44 29.35 -19.35
N LYS A 167 2.02 30.41 -18.64
CA LYS A 167 1.69 30.35 -17.20
C LYS A 167 0.51 29.41 -16.92
N ASP A 168 -0.47 29.40 -17.80
CA ASP A 168 -1.68 28.60 -17.68
C ASP A 168 -1.41 27.13 -18.04
N VAL A 169 -0.57 26.88 -19.04
CA VAL A 169 -0.05 25.54 -19.35
C VAL A 169 0.78 24.99 -18.19
N TYR A 170 1.66 25.81 -17.60
CA TYR A 170 2.44 25.41 -16.42
C TYR A 170 1.52 25.03 -15.26
N ARG A 171 0.52 25.88 -14.94
CA ARG A 171 -0.48 25.58 -13.91
C ARG A 171 -1.20 24.27 -14.21
N PHE A 172 -1.66 24.07 -15.44
CA PHE A 172 -2.34 22.84 -15.84
C PHE A 172 -1.49 21.58 -15.58
N VAL A 173 -0.22 21.59 -15.96
CA VAL A 173 0.69 20.45 -15.74
C VAL A 173 0.91 20.21 -14.24
N THR A 174 1.05 21.26 -13.44
CA THR A 174 1.19 21.14 -11.98
C THR A 174 -0.06 20.53 -11.33
N GLU A 175 -1.25 21.00 -11.73
CA GLU A 175 -2.51 20.48 -11.19
C GLU A 175 -2.75 19.02 -11.60
N ILE A 176 -2.36 18.61 -12.82
CA ILE A 176 -2.40 17.20 -13.24
C ILE A 176 -1.55 16.32 -12.32
N GLN A 177 -0.35 16.77 -11.96
CA GLN A 177 0.54 16.01 -11.09
C GLN A 177 0.03 15.89 -9.64
N GLN A 178 -0.85 16.80 -9.21
CA GLN A 178 -1.46 16.80 -7.88
C GLN A 178 -2.80 16.06 -7.83
N MET A 179 -3.24 15.48 -8.95
CA MET A 179 -4.45 14.66 -8.98
C MET A 179 -4.32 13.46 -8.04
N SER A 180 -5.45 13.01 -7.50
CA SER A 180 -5.51 11.84 -6.61
C SER A 180 -4.91 10.56 -7.21
N ARG A 181 -4.86 10.48 -8.54
CA ARG A 181 -4.24 9.39 -9.29
C ARG A 181 -2.82 9.75 -9.69
N TYR A 182 -1.90 8.79 -9.55
CA TYR A 182 -0.55 8.94 -10.08
C TYR A 182 -0.54 8.97 -11.62
N LEU A 183 -0.23 10.14 -12.18
CA LEU A 183 -0.02 10.37 -13.61
C LEU A 183 1.41 10.85 -13.82
N ARG A 184 2.18 10.11 -14.62
CA ARG A 184 3.55 10.48 -14.98
C ARG A 184 3.54 11.30 -16.26
N VAL A 185 4.27 12.42 -16.27
CA VAL A 185 4.52 13.19 -17.48
C VAL A 185 5.71 12.58 -18.19
N ASP A 186 5.50 11.99 -19.36
CA ASP A 186 6.59 11.38 -20.15
C ASP A 186 7.22 12.40 -21.10
N LYS A 187 6.41 13.24 -21.74
CA LYS A 187 6.88 14.21 -22.73
C LYS A 187 6.02 15.47 -22.74
N LEU A 188 6.68 16.62 -22.84
CA LEU A 188 6.02 17.92 -23.04
C LEU A 188 6.74 18.66 -24.17
N MET A 189 6.00 19.01 -25.22
CA MET A 189 6.53 19.74 -26.39
C MET A 189 5.75 21.03 -26.59
N PHE A 190 6.45 22.16 -26.71
CA PHE A 190 5.85 23.44 -27.04
C PHE A 190 6.01 23.75 -28.52
N LYS A 191 4.94 24.24 -29.14
CA LYS A 191 4.89 24.81 -30.49
C LYS A 191 4.49 26.26 -30.36
N GLN A 192 5.45 27.15 -30.57
CA GLN A 192 5.20 28.59 -30.67
C GLN A 192 5.21 28.97 -32.14
N LYS A 193 4.13 29.60 -32.61
CA LYS A 193 4.11 30.18 -33.95
C LYS A 193 5.05 31.39 -33.93
N GLN A 194 6.10 31.34 -34.73
CA GLN A 194 7.08 32.41 -34.84
C GLN A 194 6.34 33.71 -35.16
N GLU A 195 6.56 34.74 -34.34
CA GLU A 195 6.04 36.07 -34.63
C GLU A 195 6.74 36.55 -35.90
N ASP A 196 6.00 36.59 -37.01
CA ASP A 196 6.44 37.27 -38.22
C ASP A 196 6.36 38.76 -37.88
N ASP A 197 7.50 39.47 -37.84
CA ASP A 197 7.60 40.88 -37.40
C ASP A 197 6.61 41.81 -38.13
N PHE A 198 6.07 41.38 -39.27
CA PHE A 198 5.15 42.12 -40.13
C PHE A 198 3.68 41.70 -40.04
N LYS A 199 3.33 40.69 -39.22
CA LYS A 199 1.93 40.22 -39.04
C LYS A 199 1.62 40.01 -37.58
N ILE A 200 0.74 40.86 -37.04
CA ILE A 200 0.15 40.66 -35.72
C ILE A 200 -0.54 39.29 -35.71
N PRO A 201 -0.09 38.33 -34.89
CA PRO A 201 -0.73 37.03 -34.80
C PRO A 201 -2.18 37.21 -34.34
N LYS A 202 -3.14 36.69 -35.12
CA LYS A 202 -4.57 36.70 -34.73
C LYS A 202 -4.86 35.81 -33.52
N GLU A 203 -3.97 34.88 -33.22
CA GLU A 203 -4.11 33.95 -32.10
C GLU A 203 -2.89 34.08 -31.20
N LYS A 204 -3.13 34.62 -30.00
CA LYS A 204 -2.15 34.65 -28.92
C LYS A 204 -2.33 33.36 -28.11
N GLY A 205 -1.36 32.46 -28.19
CA GLY A 205 -1.40 31.21 -27.44
C GLY A 205 -0.27 30.28 -27.89
N ILE A 206 0.33 29.60 -26.93
CA ILE A 206 1.29 28.54 -27.18
C ILE A 206 0.50 27.24 -27.29
N GLU A 207 0.80 26.45 -28.30
CA GLU A 207 0.31 25.08 -28.41
C GLU A 207 1.30 24.17 -27.68
N ALA A 208 0.82 23.27 -26.84
CA ALA A 208 1.63 22.28 -26.17
C ALA A 208 1.06 20.87 -26.39
N ASN A 209 1.94 19.92 -26.65
CA ASN A 209 1.60 18.50 -26.75
C ASN A 209 2.16 17.81 -25.52
N LEU A 210 1.29 17.14 -24.78
CA LEU A 210 1.59 16.51 -23.50
C LEU A 210 1.30 15.01 -23.62
N GLU A 211 2.30 14.18 -23.32
CA GLU A 211 2.17 12.73 -23.20
C GLU A 211 2.25 12.34 -21.73
N LEU A 212 1.19 11.69 -21.24
CA LEU A 212 1.07 11.21 -19.87
C LEU A 212 0.97 9.69 -19.88
N THR A 213 1.50 9.05 -18.85
CA THR A 213 1.22 7.64 -18.56
C THR A 213 0.54 7.51 -17.20
N GLY A 214 -0.63 6.89 -17.19
CA GLY A 214 -1.32 6.43 -15.98
C GLY A 214 -1.15 4.93 -15.81
N TYR A 215 -1.14 4.47 -14.56
CA TYR A 215 -1.02 3.05 -14.21
C TYR A 215 -2.25 2.56 -13.45
N TYR A 216 -2.68 1.34 -13.72
CA TYR A 216 -3.83 0.74 -13.06
C TYR A 216 -3.66 -0.77 -12.88
N ALA A 217 -4.37 -1.35 -11.91
CA ALA A 217 -4.15 -2.71 -11.42
C ALA A 217 -5.46 -3.53 -11.46
N PRO A 218 -5.81 -4.16 -12.60
CA PRO A 218 -7.09 -4.86 -12.78
C PRO A 218 -7.26 -6.08 -11.87
N GLN A 219 -6.17 -6.69 -11.40
CA GLN A 219 -6.17 -7.85 -10.51
C GLN A 219 -6.90 -7.62 -9.18
N TYR A 220 -7.06 -6.36 -8.76
CA TYR A 220 -7.77 -6.01 -7.53
C TYR A 220 -9.28 -5.84 -7.72
N ALA A 221 -9.81 -5.97 -8.94
CA ALA A 221 -11.24 -5.84 -9.21
C ALA A 221 -12.09 -6.79 -8.38
N SER A 222 -11.68 -8.06 -8.28
CA SER A 222 -12.39 -9.08 -7.51
C SER A 222 -12.36 -8.84 -6.00
N LEU A 223 -11.52 -7.94 -5.50
CA LEU A 223 -11.51 -7.53 -4.09
C LEU A 223 -12.51 -6.39 -3.84
N LEU A 224 -12.68 -5.48 -4.81
CA LEU A 224 -13.68 -4.42 -4.74
C LEU A 224 -15.10 -4.98 -4.79
N ASP A 225 -15.35 -6.02 -5.60
CA ASP A 225 -16.67 -6.67 -5.69
C ASP A 225 -17.12 -7.32 -4.37
N LYS A 226 -16.18 -7.56 -3.45
CA LYS A 226 -16.45 -8.13 -2.12
C LYS A 226 -16.67 -7.06 -1.06
N LEU A 227 -16.53 -5.78 -1.40
CA LEU A 227 -16.89 -4.70 -0.49
C LEU A 227 -18.41 -4.68 -0.33
N PRO A 228 -18.93 -4.42 0.88
CA PRO A 228 -20.36 -4.23 1.06
C PRO A 228 -20.83 -3.10 0.14
N SER A 229 -21.92 -3.34 -0.59
CA SER A 229 -22.53 -2.31 -1.42
C SER A 229 -22.87 -1.11 -0.55
N VAL A 230 -22.52 0.10 -1.00
CA VAL A 230 -22.98 1.32 -0.35
C VAL A 230 -24.49 1.36 -0.55
N HIS A 231 -25.24 1.06 0.52
CA HIS A 231 -26.66 1.34 0.55
C HIS A 231 -26.82 2.85 0.55
N THR A 232 -27.14 3.38 -0.63
CA THR A 232 -27.63 4.74 -0.75
C THR A 232 -29.15 4.66 -0.75
N ASP A 233 -29.78 5.55 -0.01
CA ASP A 233 -31.24 5.68 -0.07
C ASP A 233 -31.63 5.96 -1.52
N PRO A 234 -32.75 5.37 -2.01
CA PRO A 234 -33.23 5.67 -3.35
C PRO A 234 -33.40 7.20 -3.49
N PRO A 235 -33.17 7.75 -4.70
CA PRO A 235 -33.34 9.18 -4.94
C PRO A 235 -34.72 9.60 -4.45
N SER A 236 -34.78 10.71 -3.70
CA SER A 236 -35.95 11.15 -2.92
C SER A 236 -37.24 11.34 -3.75
N GLY A 237 -37.22 11.14 -5.07
CA GLY A 237 -38.36 11.29 -5.98
C GLY A 237 -38.88 12.73 -6.09
N LYS A 238 -38.27 13.66 -5.34
CA LYS A 238 -38.63 15.07 -5.32
C LYS A 238 -38.13 15.71 -6.61
N TRP A 239 -39.07 16.23 -7.38
CA TRP A 239 -38.77 17.10 -8.52
C TRP A 239 -38.16 18.43 -8.07
N ASP A 240 -38.56 18.91 -6.89
CA ASP A 240 -38.07 20.14 -6.28
C ASP A 240 -37.41 19.83 -4.91
N PRO A 241 -36.10 20.07 -4.75
CA PRO A 241 -35.37 19.80 -3.52
C PRO A 241 -35.75 20.70 -2.34
N THR A 242 -36.55 21.75 -2.57
CA THR A 242 -36.96 22.71 -1.52
C THR A 242 -38.29 22.38 -0.85
N GLN A 243 -39.03 21.38 -1.35
CA GLN A 243 -40.31 20.99 -0.75
C GLN A 243 -40.10 20.05 0.44
N TYR A 244 -40.47 20.54 1.63
CA TYR A 244 -40.60 19.73 2.84
C TYR A 244 -41.94 18.99 2.82
N PRO A 245 -42.00 17.70 3.16
CA PRO A 245 -43.27 17.01 3.31
C PRO A 245 -44.06 17.71 4.43
N VAL A 246 -45.30 18.07 4.13
CA VAL A 246 -46.26 18.43 5.17
C VAL A 246 -46.54 17.13 5.92
N ILE A 247 -45.98 17.00 7.12
CA ILE A 247 -46.32 15.88 8.01
C ILE A 247 -47.78 16.10 8.40
N GLU A 248 -48.68 15.36 7.77
CA GLU A 248 -50.07 15.32 8.20
C GLU A 248 -50.10 14.61 9.56
N LYS A 249 -50.74 15.22 10.56
CA LYS A 249 -50.66 14.83 11.99
C LYS A 249 -51.17 13.41 12.29
N GLU A 250 -51.61 12.66 11.29
CA GLU A 250 -52.21 11.34 11.43
C GLU A 250 -51.17 10.21 11.58
N ASP A 251 -49.92 10.42 11.15
CA ASP A 251 -48.83 9.45 11.29
C ASP A 251 -48.11 9.49 12.65
N VAL A 252 -48.50 10.39 13.55
CA VAL A 252 -48.00 10.40 14.94
C VAL A 252 -49.00 9.67 15.83
N GLN A 253 -49.10 8.35 15.68
CA GLN A 253 -49.73 7.55 16.73
C GLN A 253 -48.83 7.54 17.98
N PRO A 254 -49.34 7.95 19.15
CA PRO A 254 -48.59 7.82 20.39
C PRO A 254 -48.59 6.34 20.78
N HIS A 255 -47.42 5.71 20.74
CA HIS A 255 -47.21 4.45 21.44
C HIS A 255 -47.52 4.66 22.92
N SER A 256 -48.62 4.04 23.39
CA SER A 256 -48.89 3.73 24.80
C SER A 256 -48.59 2.27 25.06
#